data_AF-A0A6A8LR38-F1
#
_entry.id   AF-A0A6A8LR38-F1
#
_cell.length_a   1.000
_cell.length_b   1.000
_cell.length_c   1.000
_cell.angle_alpha   90.00
_cell.angle_beta   90.00
_cell.angle_gamma   90.00
#
_symmetry.space_group_name_H-M   'P 1'
#
loop_
_entity.id
_entity.type
_entity.pdbx_description
1 polymer ?
#
loop_
_entity_poly.entity_id
_entity_poly.type
_entity_poly.pdbx_seq_one_letter_code
_entity_poly.pdbx_strand_id
1 'polypeptide(L)' 'MDYLHYLKVERGLSENTIASYGIDLKLFLEYLRENEIPSFKQVNKEVIVNYMQAEKNNNKANSSIL' A
#
# COMPACT_ATOMS: atom_id res chain seq x y z
N MET A 1 -2.31 -19.77 1.83
CA MET A 1 -2.93 -18.94 0.77
C MET A 1 -2.59 -17.50 1.07
N ASP A 2 -1.80 -16.85 0.21
CA ASP A 2 -1.51 -15.41 0.32
C ASP A 2 -2.68 -14.59 -0.24
N TYR A 3 -2.89 -13.38 0.25
CA TYR A 3 -3.97 -12.48 -0.18
C TYR A 3 -3.93 -12.19 -1.69
N LEU A 4 -2.73 -12.11 -2.28
CA LEU A 4 -2.57 -11.96 -3.74
C LEU A 4 -3.04 -13.20 -4.51
N HIS A 5 -2.88 -14.39 -3.93
CA HIS A 5 -3.41 -15.63 -4.52
C HIS A 5 -4.93 -15.68 -4.45
N TYR A 6 -5.52 -15.21 -3.36
CA TYR A 6 -6.97 -15.03 -3.23
C TYR A 6 -7.52 -14.08 -4.33
N LEU A 7 -6.86 -12.95 -4.55
CA LEU A 7 -7.25 -12.01 -5.61
C LEU A 7 -7.14 -12.61 -7.03
N LYS A 8 -6.19 -13.51 -7.26
CA LYS A 8 -6.01 -14.22 -8.54
C LYS A 8 -7.09 -15.27 -8.78
N VAL A 9 -7.28 -16.17 -7.81
CA VAL A 9 -8.07 -17.39 -8.00
C VAL A 9 -9.56 -17.13 -7.76
N GLU A 10 -9.92 -16.44 -6.69
CA GLU A 10 -11.32 -16.26 -6.28
C GLU A 10 -11.97 -15.04 -6.96
N ARG A 11 -11.16 -14.05 -7.35
CA ARG A 11 -11.65 -12.78 -7.92
C ARG A 11 -11.34 -12.57 -9.40
N GLY A 12 -10.56 -13.47 -10.00
CA GLY A 12 -10.24 -13.45 -11.43
C GLY A 12 -9.58 -12.17 -11.92
N LEU A 13 -8.85 -11.45 -11.04
CA LEU A 13 -8.21 -10.20 -11.43
C LEU A 13 -7.05 -10.46 -12.40
N SER A 14 -6.81 -9.49 -13.29
CA SER A 14 -5.68 -9.56 -14.23
C SER A 14 -4.34 -9.59 -13.48
N GLU A 15 -3.31 -10.18 -14.08
CA GLU A 15 -1.97 -10.23 -13.49
C GLU A 15 -1.40 -8.83 -13.24
N ASN A 16 -1.70 -7.86 -14.11
CA ASN A 16 -1.32 -6.47 -13.94
C ASN A 16 -1.99 -5.86 -12.70
N THR A 17 -3.27 -6.12 -12.49
CA THR A 17 -3.99 -5.64 -11.30
C THR A 17 -3.40 -6.26 -10.04
N ILE A 18 -3.13 -7.56 -10.02
CA ILE A 18 -2.53 -8.24 -8.86
C ILE A 18 -1.14 -7.68 -8.55
N ALA A 19 -0.33 -7.43 -9.59
CA ALA A 19 1.00 -6.85 -9.43
C ALA A 19 0.92 -5.44 -8.82
N SER A 20 0.03 -4.58 -9.32
CA SER A 20 -0.20 -3.25 -8.73
C SER A 20 -0.65 -3.33 -7.26
N TYR A 21 -1.61 -4.20 -6.94
CA TYR A 21 -2.03 -4.41 -5.54
C TYR A 21 -0.89 -4.91 -4.65
N GLY A 22 -0.02 -5.79 -5.16
CA GLY A 22 1.15 -6.27 -4.42
C GLY A 22 2.15 -5.16 -4.11
N ILE A 23 2.39 -4.26 -5.07
CA ILE A 23 3.23 -3.07 -4.88
C ILE A 23 2.61 -2.16 -3.82
N ASP A 24 1.31 -1.86 -3.93
CA ASP A 24 0.61 -0.98 -2.98
C ASP A 24 0.66 -1.53 -1.54
N LEU A 25 0.45 -2.84 -1.36
CA LEU A 25 0.56 -3.48 -0.06
C LEU A 25 1.98 -3.42 0.52
N LYS A 26 2.99 -3.57 -0.34
CA LYS A 26 4.39 -3.47 0.08
C LYS A 26 4.72 -2.06 0.57
N LEU A 27 4.34 -1.03 -0.20
CA LEU A 27 4.55 0.37 0.18
C LEU A 27 3.85 0.71 1.49
N PHE A 28 2.61 0.25 1.67
CA PHE A 28 1.91 0.47 2.94
C PHE A 28 2.59 -0.23 4.12
N LEU A 29 3.07 -1.47 3.94
CA LEU A 29 3.83 -2.18 4.98
C LEU A 29 5.14 -1.48 5.36
N GLU A 30 5.83 -0.89 4.38
CA GLU A 30 7.03 -0.08 4.60
C GLU A 30 6.68 1.18 5.41
N TYR A 31 5.62 1.90 5.02
CA TYR A 31 5.12 3.05 5.78
C TYR A 31 4.79 2.70 7.23
N LEU A 32 4.09 1.59 7.47
CA LEU A 32 3.77 1.14 8.84
C LEU A 32 5.03 0.86 9.66
N ARG A 33 6.07 0.28 9.04
CA ARG A 33 7.36 0.01 9.70
C ARG A 33 8.08 1.30 10.06
N GLU A 34 8.13 2.26 9.15
CA GLU A 34 8.80 3.55 9.35
C GLU A 34 8.12 4.40 10.43
N ASN A 35 6.80 4.26 10.60
CA ASN A 35 6.02 4.95 11.62
C ASN A 35 5.84 4.13 12.91
N GLU A 36 6.61 3.05 13.07
CA GLU A 36 6.60 2.20 14.28
C GLU A 36 5.21 1.66 14.63
N ILE A 37 4.43 1.24 13.62
CA ILE A 37 3.10 0.63 13.77
C ILE A 37 3.24 -0.89 13.58
N PRO A 38 3.54 -1.67 14.64
CA PRO A 38 3.90 -3.09 14.52
C PRO A 38 2.72 -4.02 14.21
N SER A 39 1.48 -3.52 14.23
CA SER A 39 0.29 -4.35 14.08
C SER A 39 -0.83 -3.66 13.31
N PHE A 40 -1.46 -4.42 12.41
CA PHE A 40 -2.70 -3.99 11.74
C PHE A 40 -3.83 -3.64 12.69
N LYS A 41 -3.82 -4.13 13.94
CA LYS A 41 -4.81 -3.75 14.96
C LYS A 41 -4.72 -2.28 15.39
N GLN A 42 -3.57 -1.66 15.15
CA GLN A 42 -3.33 -0.24 15.45
C GLN A 42 -3.60 0.66 14.23
N VAL A 43 -3.87 0.08 13.06
CA VAL A 43 -4.24 0.82 11.86
C VAL A 43 -5.66 1.33 12.01
N ASN A 44 -5.78 2.62 12.26
CA ASN A 44 -7.04 3.34 12.35
C ASN A 44 -7.20 4.30 11.14
N LYS A 45 -8.31 5.04 11.10
CA LYS A 45 -8.59 5.98 10.01
C LYS A 45 -7.49 7.05 9.86
N GLU A 46 -6.91 7.50 10.96
CA GLU A 46 -5.86 8.52 10.95
C GLU A 46 -4.57 8.00 10.29
N VAL A 47 -4.15 6.78 10.63
CA VAL A 47 -3.00 6.11 9.98
C VAL A 47 -3.21 6.02 8.47
N ILE A 48 -4.41 5.64 8.02
CA ILE A 48 -4.73 5.57 6.59
C ILE A 48 -4.69 6.95 5.92
N VAL A 49 -5.22 7.99 6.57
CA VAL A 49 -5.18 9.35 6.03
C VAL A 49 -3.74 9.86 5.93
N ASN A 50 -2.91 9.62 6.94
CA ASN A 50 -1.52 10.03 6.97
C ASN A 50 -0.69 9.32 5.89
N TYR A 51 -0.90 8.01 5.69
CA TYR A 51 -0.32 7.27 4.58
C TYR A 51 -0.68 7.89 3.22
N MET A 52 -1.97 8.17 2.99
CA MET A 52 -2.44 8.75 1.72
C MET A 52 -1.85 10.16 1.47
N GLN A 53 -1.56 10.92 2.53
CA GLN A 53 -0.88 12.21 2.42
C GLN A 53 0.62 12.03 2.11
N ALA A 54 1.30 11.10 2.78
CA ALA A 54 2.70 10.77 2.54
C ALA A 54 2.92 10.32 1.09
N GLU A 55 2.07 9.41 0.58
CA GLU A 55 2.10 8.96 -0.82
C GLU A 55 1.93 10.11 -1.81
N LYS A 56 0.99 11.03 -1.55
CA LYS A 56 0.82 12.22 -2.40
C LYS A 56 2.04 13.13 -2.39
N ASN A 57 2.71 13.27 -1.25
CA ASN A 57 3.91 14.10 -1.14
C ASN A 57 5.11 13.46 -1.85
N ASN A 58 5.28 12.14 -1.74
CA ASN A 58 6.30 11.40 -2.49
C ASN A 58 6.08 11.51 -4.01
N ASN A 59 4.84 11.37 -4.49
CA ASN A 59 4.52 11.52 -5.91
C ASN A 59 4.76 12.95 -6.43
N LYS A 60 4.45 13.98 -5.62
CA LYS A 60 4.77 15.38 -5.95
C LYS A 60 6.27 15.63 -5.96
N ALA A 61 7.03 15.12 -4.99
CA ALA A 61 8.48 15.24 -4.97
C ALA A 61 9.13 14.58 -6.21
N ASN A 62 8.64 13.40 -6.62
CA ASN A 62 9.11 12.73 -7.84
C ASN A 62 8.72 13.47 -9.14
N SER A 63 7.61 14.22 -9.13
CA SER A 63 7.15 15.01 -10.29
C SER A 63 7.73 16.43 -10.34
N SER A 64 8.32 16.92 -9.24
CA SER A 64 8.93 18.26 -9.13
C SER A 64 10.43 18.28 -9.46
N ILE A 65 11.02 17.14 -9.78
CA ILE A 65 12.37 17.07 -10.35
C ILE A 65 12.22 16.99 -11.87
N LEU A 66 12.00 18.15 -12.50
CA LEU A 66 12.10 18.39 -13.94
C LEU A 66 12.51 19.85 -14.18
#